data_AF-A0A1M3LXY4-F1
#
_entry.id   AF-A0A1M3LXY4-F1
#
_cell.length_a   1.000
_cell.length_b   1.000
_cell.length_c   1.000
_cell.angle_alpha   90.00
_cell.angle_beta   90.00
_cell.angle_gamma   90.00
#
_symmetry.space_group_name_H-M   'P 1'
#
loop_
_entity.id
_entity.type
_entity.pdbx_description
1 polymer ?
#
loop_
_entity_poly.entity_id
_entity_poly.type
_entity_poly.pdbx_seq_one_letter_code
_entity_poly.pdbx_strand_id
1 'polypeptide(L)'
;MASFIFIYRAGPDPIPAERMEENRAAWRAWNAALQEDYGIHAAGGKLVTADGVSDYTGDVRGASMVEFDSLEAAIEMATKSPNLAFGGSVDVLPEF
;
A
#
# COMPACT_ATOMS: atom_id res chain seq x y z
N MET A 1 14.58 -15.08 4.92
CA MET A 1 13.51 -14.68 3.99
C MET A 1 14.07 -13.57 3.10
N ALA A 2 13.45 -13.29 1.95
CA ALA A 2 13.81 -12.15 1.12
C ALA A 2 12.95 -10.96 1.54
N SER A 3 13.51 -9.75 1.52
CA SER A 3 12.76 -8.53 1.80
C SER A 3 12.07 -8.02 0.54
N PHE A 4 10.91 -7.41 0.73
CA PHE A 4 10.11 -6.80 -0.31
C PHE A 4 9.57 -5.46 0.16
N ILE A 5 9.47 -4.52 -0.78
CA ILE A 5 8.78 -3.25 -0.59
C ILE A 5 7.39 -3.39 -1.18
N PHE A 6 6.38 -3.13 -0.36
CA PHE A 6 4.99 -3.02 -0.81
C PHE A 6 4.63 -1.55 -0.87
N ILE A 7 4.20 -1.02 -2.01
CA ILE A 7 3.70 0.37 -2.13
C ILE A 7 2.19 0.33 -2.33
N TYR A 8 1.45 0.95 -1.41
CA TYR A 8 -0.01 0.98 -1.44
C TYR A 8 -0.51 2.19 -2.20
N ARG A 9 -1.31 1.95 -3.23
CA ARG A 9 -1.94 2.99 -4.03
C ARG A 9 -3.45 2.93 -3.87
N ALA A 10 -4.06 4.08 -3.67
CA ALA A 10 -5.52 4.18 -3.63
C ALA A 10 -6.10 4.09 -5.03
N GLY A 11 -7.35 3.61 -5.11
CA GLY A 11 -8.11 3.69 -6.35
C GLY A 11 -8.56 5.12 -6.66
N PRO A 12 -9.16 5.31 -7.85
CA PRO A 12 -9.59 6.61 -8.34
C PRO A 12 -10.74 7.20 -7.52
N ASP A 13 -11.58 6.34 -6.95
CA ASP A 13 -12.78 6.76 -6.22
C ASP A 13 -12.58 6.75 -4.70
N PRO A 14 -13.19 7.70 -3.97
CA PRO A 14 -13.18 7.69 -2.52
C PRO A 14 -13.98 6.51 -1.97
N ILE A 15 -13.54 5.98 -0.83
CA ILE A 15 -14.28 4.92 -0.12
C ILE A 15 -15.61 5.50 0.38
N PRO A 16 -16.75 4.85 0.08
CA PRO A 16 -18.05 5.28 0.58
C PRO A 16 -18.07 5.33 2.12
N ALA A 17 -18.73 6.33 2.69
CA ALA A 17 -18.70 6.59 4.13
C ALA A 17 -19.22 5.39 4.94
N GLU A 18 -20.26 4.71 4.43
CA GLU A 18 -20.87 3.52 5.01
C GLU A 18 -19.95 2.29 5.03
N ARG A 19 -18.92 2.26 4.17
CA ARG A 19 -17.92 1.18 4.10
C ARG A 19 -16.60 1.52 4.80
N MET A 20 -16.50 2.71 5.39
CA MET A 20 -15.24 3.19 5.94
C MET A 20 -14.77 2.37 7.15
N GLU A 21 -15.68 1.96 8.04
CA GLU A 21 -15.35 1.10 9.19
C GLU A 21 -14.99 -0.33 8.78
N GLU A 22 -15.71 -0.90 7.81
CA GLU A 22 -15.41 -2.21 7.22
C GLU A 22 -14.00 -2.19 6.62
N ASN A 23 -13.69 -1.19 5.80
CA ASN A 23 -12.37 -1.03 5.20
C ASN A 23 -11.28 -0.88 6.27
N ARG A 24 -11.50 -0.05 7.31
CA ARG A 24 -10.55 0.09 8.43
C ARG A 24 -10.30 -1.23 9.14
N ALA A 25 -11.33 -2.05 9.35
CA ALA A 25 -11.17 -3.36 9.97
C ALA A 25 -10.37 -4.32 9.07
N ALA A 26 -10.66 -4.34 7.76
CA ALA A 26 -9.92 -5.13 6.78
C ALA A 26 -8.43 -4.75 6.75
N TRP A 27 -8.11 -3.45 6.78
CA TRP A 27 -6.73 -2.95 6.87
C TRP A 27 -6.02 -3.41 8.13
N ARG A 28 -6.67 -3.32 9.30
CA ARG A 28 -6.06 -3.82 10.54
C ARG A 28 -5.77 -5.31 10.48
N ALA A 29 -6.69 -6.11 9.95
CA ALA A 29 -6.52 -7.56 9.83
C ALA A 29 -5.40 -7.91 8.84
N TRP A 30 -5.36 -7.23 7.70
CA TRP A 30 -4.35 -7.46 6.68
C TRP A 30 -2.95 -7.04 7.15
N ASN A 31 -2.79 -5.86 7.77
CA ASN A 31 -1.50 -5.43 8.32
C ASN A 31 -0.97 -6.39 9.41
N ALA A 32 -1.86 -6.93 10.26
CA ALA A 32 -1.48 -7.92 11.26
C ALA A 32 -0.97 -9.23 10.62
N ALA A 33 -1.57 -9.63 9.49
CA ALA A 33 -1.15 -10.82 8.73
C ALA A 33 0.10 -10.57 7.89
N LEU A 34 0.31 -9.32 7.44
CA LEU A 34 1.47 -8.91 6.65
C LEU A 34 2.78 -8.98 7.44
N GLN A 35 2.71 -8.83 8.77
CA GLN A 35 3.88 -8.82 9.67
C GLN A 35 4.96 -7.84 9.20
N GLU A 36 4.55 -6.59 8.98
CA GLU A 36 5.46 -5.52 8.53
C GLU A 36 6.65 -5.37 9.47
N ASP A 37 7.86 -5.36 8.91
CA ASP A 37 9.07 -4.99 9.64
C ASP A 37 9.10 -3.48 9.86
N TYR A 38 8.63 -2.74 8.86
CA TYR A 38 8.52 -1.28 8.92
C TYR A 38 7.44 -0.75 7.98
N GLY A 39 6.41 -0.11 8.53
CA GLY A 39 5.31 0.52 7.78
C GLY A 39 5.38 2.04 7.77
N ILE A 40 5.05 2.66 6.63
CA ILE A 40 5.01 4.11 6.43
C ILE A 40 3.61 4.50 5.93
N HIS A 41 2.99 5.49 6.58
CA HIS A 41 1.75 6.09 6.13
C HIS A 41 1.99 7.46 5.48
N ALA A 42 1.43 7.67 4.29
CA ALA A 42 1.50 8.94 3.57
C ALA A 42 0.22 9.76 3.76
N ALA A 43 0.38 11.04 4.13
CA ALA A 43 -0.72 12.00 4.29
C ALA A 43 -0.89 12.90 3.04
N GLY A 44 -0.26 12.55 1.92
CA GLY A 44 -0.05 13.44 0.76
C GLY A 44 1.37 14.01 0.76
N GLY A 45 1.59 15.10 0.03
CA GLY A 45 2.92 15.72 -0.03
C GLY A 45 3.11 16.67 -1.20
N LYS A 46 4.34 16.72 -1.71
CA LYS A 46 4.74 17.50 -2.88
C LYS A 46 5.31 16.59 -3.96
N LEU A 47 5.04 16.90 -5.22
CA LEU A 47 5.76 16.33 -6.36
C LEU A 47 6.91 17.27 -6.71
N VAL A 48 8.12 16.73 -6.78
CA VAL A 48 9.32 17.47 -7.20
C VAL A 48 9.77 16.90 -8.55
N THR A 49 9.93 17.78 -9.54
CA THR A 49 10.46 17.46 -10.86
C THR A 49 11.61 18.41 -11.20
N ALA A 50 12.27 18.21 -12.35
CA ALA A 50 13.26 19.15 -12.85
C ALA A 50 12.68 20.55 -13.12
N ASP A 51 11.37 20.62 -13.39
CA ASP A 51 10.67 21.86 -13.76
C ASP A 51 10.06 22.61 -12.56
N GLY A 52 10.02 21.98 -11.37
CA GLY A 52 9.56 22.64 -10.15
C GLY A 52 8.95 21.73 -9.10
N VAL A 53 8.19 22.34 -8.19
CA VAL A 53 7.52 21.67 -7.07
C VAL A 53 6.02 21.97 -7.11
N SER A 54 5.18 20.94 -7.04
CA SER A 54 3.72 21.03 -7.02
C SER A 54 3.12 20.18 -5.90
N ASP A 55 1.81 20.30 -5.67
CA ASP A 55 1.11 19.41 -4.75
C ASP A 55 1.11 17.97 -5.27
N TYR A 56 1.37 17.02 -4.38
CA TYR A 56 1.22 15.62 -4.71
C TYR A 56 -0.26 15.28 -4.80
N THR A 57 -0.73 15.03 -6.02
CA THR A 57 -2.09 14.60 -6.33
C THR A 57 -2.16 13.13 -6.74
N GLY A 58 -1.09 12.37 -6.49
CA GLY A 58 -1.01 10.95 -6.84
C GLY A 58 -1.72 10.05 -5.82
N ASP A 59 -1.54 8.75 -6.00
CA ASP A 59 -2.31 7.70 -5.35
C ASP A 59 -1.59 7.01 -4.18
N VAL A 60 -0.30 7.28 -3.93
CA VAL A 60 0.48 6.61 -2.89
C VAL A 60 -0.06 6.95 -1.50
N ARG A 61 -0.43 5.92 -0.74
CA ARG A 61 -0.96 5.99 0.62
C ARG A 61 0.03 5.51 1.67
N GLY A 62 1.08 4.83 1.26
CA GLY A 62 2.08 4.30 2.16
C GLY A 62 2.94 3.25 1.50
N ALA A 63 3.87 2.73 2.27
CA ALA A 63 4.66 1.59 1.88
C ALA A 63 5.08 0.80 3.12
N SER A 64 5.40 -0.48 2.94
CA SER A 64 5.94 -1.31 4.01
C SER A 64 7.11 -2.15 3.51
N MET A 65 8.10 -2.35 4.38
CA MET A 65 9.11 -3.37 4.23
C MET A 65 8.65 -4.64 4.93
N VAL A 66 8.71 -5.76 4.22
CA VAL A 66 8.18 -7.05 4.65
C VAL A 66 9.10 -8.18 4.21
N GLU A 67 9.17 -9.25 4.98
CA GLU A 67 9.91 -10.45 4.61
C GLU A 67 8.97 -11.58 4.15
N PHE A 68 9.33 -12.26 3.05
CA PHE A 68 8.64 -13.46 2.57
C PHE A 68 9.64 -14.51 2.06
N ASP A 69 9.22 -15.77 2.00
CA ASP A 69 10.06 -16.85 1.48
C ASP A 69 10.34 -16.75 -0.02
N SER A 70 9.43 -16.12 -0.78
CA SER A 70 9.58 -15.89 -2.22
C SER A 70 8.73 -14.71 -2.71
N LEU A 71 8.98 -14.28 -3.95
CA LEU A 71 8.16 -13.26 -4.61
C LEU A 71 6.71 -13.72 -4.77
N GLU A 72 6.48 -15.00 -5.05
CA GLU A 72 5.14 -15.58 -5.18
C GLU A 72 4.37 -15.52 -3.85
N ALA A 73 5.03 -15.81 -2.72
CA ALA A 73 4.43 -15.68 -1.40
C ALA A 73 4.07 -14.22 -1.07
N ALA A 74 4.95 -13.28 -1.42
CA ALA A 74 4.69 -11.86 -1.29
C ALA A 74 3.49 -11.40 -2.15
N ILE A 75 3.43 -11.84 -3.41
CA ILE A 75 2.30 -11.56 -4.31
C ILE A 75 1.00 -12.14 -3.73
N GLU A 76 1.03 -13.38 -3.22
CA GLU A 76 -0.16 -13.99 -2.62
C GLU A 76 -0.70 -13.14 -1.46
N MET A 77 0.18 -12.61 -0.60
CA MET A 77 -0.24 -11.68 0.45
C MET A 77 -0.79 -10.36 -0.10
N ALA A 78 -0.13 -9.78 -1.11
CA ALA A 78 -0.53 -8.52 -1.74
C ALA A 78 -1.94 -8.61 -2.38
N THR A 79 -2.29 -9.73 -2.99
CA THR A 79 -3.63 -9.95 -3.58
C THR A 79 -4.78 -9.92 -2.56
N LYS A 80 -4.46 -9.99 -1.26
CA LYS A 80 -5.43 -9.90 -0.15
C LYS A 80 -5.57 -8.47 0.38
N SER A 81 -4.88 -7.49 -0.20
CA SER A 81 -4.90 -6.11 0.29
C SER A 81 -6.29 -5.47 0.14
N PRO A 82 -6.80 -4.78 1.18
CA PRO A 82 -8.14 -4.19 1.13
C PRO A 82 -8.32 -3.09 0.08
N ASN A 83 -7.26 -2.39 -0.34
CA ASN A 83 -7.37 -1.35 -1.36
C ASN A 83 -7.83 -1.87 -2.72
N LEU A 84 -7.56 -3.14 -3.04
CA LEU A 84 -7.94 -3.76 -4.30
C LEU A 84 -9.47 -3.75 -4.50
N ALA A 85 -10.24 -3.88 -3.41
CA ALA A 85 -11.70 -3.82 -3.45
C ALA A 85 -12.26 -2.45 -3.85
N PHE A 86 -11.42 -1.41 -3.82
CA PHE A 86 -11.77 -0.03 -4.16
C PHE A 86 -10.94 0.49 -5.34
N GLY A 87 -10.44 -0.41 -6.20
CA GLY A 87 -9.70 -0.06 -7.41
C GLY A 87 -8.26 0.42 -7.17
N GLY A 88 -7.73 0.22 -5.96
CA GLY A 88 -6.32 0.48 -5.65
C GLY A 88 -5.40 -0.64 -6.14
N SER A 89 -4.10 -0.47 -5.90
CA SER A 89 -3.07 -1.45 -6.27
C SER A 89 -1.97 -1.54 -5.22
N VAL A 90 -1.21 -2.63 -5.27
CA VAL A 90 -0.01 -2.84 -4.45
C VAL A 90 1.15 -3.15 -5.38
N ASP A 91 2.16 -2.28 -5.42
CA ASP A 91 3.42 -2.60 -6.09
C ASP A 91 4.21 -3.54 -5.16
N VAL A 92 4.64 -4.70 -5.67
CA VAL A 92 5.46 -5.68 -4.92
C VAL A 92 6.85 -5.72 -5.54
N LEU A 93 7.85 -5.24 -4.81
CA LEU A 93 9.20 -5.03 -5.33
C LEU A 93 10.21 -5.78 -4.45
N PRO A 94 11.02 -6.71 -4.99
CA PRO A 94 12.09 -7.33 -4.22
C PRO A 94 13.19 -6.31 -3.86
N GLU A 95 13.67 -6.37 -2.62
CA GLU A 95 14.91 -5.70 -2.20
C GLU A 95 16.12 -6.49 -2.76
N PHE A 96 17.19 -5.79 -3.11
CA PHE A 96 18.42 -6.36 -3.70
C PHE A 96 19.64 -6.17 -2.80
#